data_AF-A0A354Q4F9-F1
#
_entry.id   AF-A0A354Q4F9-F1
#
_cell.length_a   1.000
_cell.length_b   1.000
_cell.length_c   1.000
_cell.angle_alpha   90.00
_cell.angle_beta   90.00
_cell.angle_gamma   90.00
#
_symmetry.space_group_name_H-M   'P 1'
#
loop_
_entity.id
_entity.type
_entity.pdbx_description
1 polymer ?
#
loop_
_entity_poly.entity_id
_entity_poly.type
_entity_poly.pdbx_seq_one_letter_code
_entity_poly.pdbx_strand_id
1 'polypeptide(L)'
;MINNPNYKYASRRSATLGLNGTVATSNPLAANAGLDMLKKGGNAVDAAVCAASVLNVVEPMSTGVGGDVFALVYDSKTKNIEALNGSGKSSIRTNIDDLRNLGMDSIPLEGPYSGMSVSVPGCVDAWDQLQKKFGVFSLDTVLVPAIDYSQNGFGVSEITANYWKISE
;
A
#
# COMPACT_ATOMS: atom_id res chain seq x y z
N MET A 1 -19.11 10.66 3.18
CA MET A 1 -19.39 10.73 1.73
C MET A 1 -18.66 11.88 0.97
N ILE A 2 -17.36 11.80 0.59
CA ILE A 2 -16.73 12.79 -0.34
C ILE A 2 -17.03 12.33 -1.76
N ASN A 3 -18.31 12.18 -2.06
CA ASN A 3 -18.94 12.42 -3.34
C ASN A 3 -20.41 12.07 -3.16
N ASN A 4 -21.11 13.18 -3.14
CA ASN A 4 -22.43 13.49 -2.66
C ASN A 4 -23.06 14.15 -3.90
N PRO A 5 -24.31 13.86 -4.28
CA PRO A 5 -24.96 14.42 -5.49
C PRO A 5 -24.99 15.97 -5.60
N ASN A 6 -24.32 16.70 -4.71
CA ASN A 6 -24.24 18.15 -4.53
C ASN A 6 -23.05 18.88 -5.19
N TYR A 7 -22.10 18.23 -5.87
CA TYR A 7 -21.05 18.98 -6.58
C TYR A 7 -21.58 19.62 -7.87
N LYS A 8 -22.15 20.81 -7.70
CA LYS A 8 -22.89 21.58 -8.73
C LYS A 8 -22.00 22.21 -9.81
N TYR A 9 -20.69 22.26 -9.60
CA TYR A 9 -19.75 22.95 -10.48
C TYR A 9 -18.51 22.10 -10.78
N ALA A 10 -17.98 22.26 -11.99
CA ALA A 10 -16.72 21.64 -12.37
C ALA A 10 -15.55 22.23 -11.55
N SER A 11 -14.68 21.35 -11.06
CA SER A 11 -13.43 21.74 -10.40
C SER A 11 -12.24 21.64 -11.36
N ARG A 12 -11.11 22.26 -10.99
CA ARG A 12 -9.84 22.16 -11.71
C ARG A 12 -8.71 21.92 -10.71
N ARG A 13 -7.68 21.18 -11.13
CA ARG A 13 -6.46 20.95 -10.33
C ARG A 13 -5.25 21.21 -11.21
N SER A 14 -4.46 22.22 -10.86
CA SER A 14 -3.20 22.50 -11.56
C SER A 14 -2.17 21.40 -11.30
N ALA A 15 -1.25 21.21 -12.25
CA ALA A 15 -0.11 20.34 -12.03
C ALA A 15 0.70 20.82 -10.81
N THR A 16 1.04 19.89 -9.91
CA THR A 16 1.91 20.18 -8.77
C THR A 16 3.36 20.04 -9.21
N LEU A 17 4.19 21.03 -8.89
CA LEU A 17 5.61 21.07 -9.23
C LEU A 17 6.45 21.01 -7.95
N GLY A 18 7.48 20.17 -7.96
CA GLY A 18 8.46 20.05 -6.89
C GLY A 18 9.86 19.93 -7.47
N LEU A 19 10.79 20.80 -7.06
CA LEU A 19 12.16 20.81 -7.58
C LEU A 19 13.03 19.71 -6.96
N ASN A 20 12.76 19.36 -5.70
CA ASN A 20 13.60 18.46 -4.91
C ASN A 20 12.90 17.13 -4.57
N GLY A 21 11.75 16.86 -5.20
CA GLY A 21 10.98 15.63 -4.97
C GLY A 21 9.47 15.90 -4.92
N THR A 22 8.72 14.85 -5.25
CA THR A 22 7.25 14.86 -5.27
C THR A 22 6.76 13.50 -4.80
N VAL A 23 5.69 13.47 -4.00
CA VAL A 23 4.99 12.24 -3.59
C VAL A 23 3.53 12.37 -4.00
N ALA A 24 3.01 11.34 -4.68
CA ALA A 24 1.62 11.27 -5.11
C ALA A 24 1.03 9.92 -4.70
N THR A 25 -0.10 9.97 -4.00
CA THR A 25 -0.84 8.79 -3.51
C THR A 25 -2.31 9.17 -3.30
N SER A 26 -3.18 8.18 -3.06
CA SER A 26 -4.63 8.32 -2.87
C SER A 26 -5.01 9.03 -1.57
N ASN A 27 -4.14 8.99 -0.55
CA ASN A 27 -4.42 9.59 0.76
C ASN A 27 -3.43 10.74 1.10
N PRO A 28 -3.93 11.95 1.45
CA PRO A 28 -3.07 13.08 1.81
C PRO A 28 -2.12 12.82 3.00
N LEU A 29 -2.53 12.01 3.98
CA LEU A 29 -1.67 11.68 5.14
C LEU A 29 -0.47 10.84 4.71
N ALA A 30 -0.68 9.88 3.80
CA ALA A 30 0.40 9.09 3.21
C ALA A 30 1.32 9.94 2.31
N ALA A 31 0.76 10.87 1.53
CA ALA A 31 1.55 11.79 0.71
C ALA A 31 2.46 12.67 1.57
N ASN A 32 1.93 13.21 2.68
CA ASN A 32 2.69 14.02 3.63
C ASN A 32 3.77 13.21 4.33
N ALA A 33 3.48 11.99 4.78
CA ALA A 33 4.47 11.13 5.43
C ALA A 33 5.66 10.79 4.49
N GLY A 34 5.37 10.48 3.23
CA GLY A 34 6.42 10.29 2.21
C GLY A 34 7.20 11.57 1.95
N LEU A 35 6.52 12.72 1.86
CA LEU A 35 7.18 14.02 1.66
C LEU A 35 8.09 14.38 2.84
N ASP A 36 7.69 14.05 4.07
CA ASP A 36 8.51 14.28 5.26
C ASP A 36 9.76 13.39 5.27
N MET A 37 9.71 12.18 4.71
CA MET A 37 10.92 11.38 4.48
C MET A 37 11.89 12.06 3.51
N LEU A 38 11.37 12.63 2.39
CA LEU A 38 12.20 13.40 1.47
C LEU A 38 12.83 14.62 2.14
N LYS A 39 12.05 15.37 2.93
CA LYS A 39 12.55 16.54 3.68
C LYS A 39 13.60 16.18 4.72
N LYS A 40 13.55 14.99 5.29
CA LYS A 40 14.54 14.46 6.23
C LYS A 40 15.82 13.96 5.55
N GLY A 41 15.90 14.03 4.22
CA GLY A 41 17.07 13.59 3.45
C GLY A 41 16.98 12.14 2.97
N GLY A 42 15.82 11.49 3.12
CA GLY A 42 15.53 10.20 2.48
C GLY A 42 15.37 10.34 0.97
N ASN A 43 15.40 9.21 0.28
CA ASN A 43 15.20 9.17 -1.16
C ASN A 43 13.78 8.76 -1.56
N ALA A 44 13.56 8.59 -2.87
CA ALA A 44 12.25 8.21 -3.41
C ALA A 44 11.75 6.84 -2.90
N VAL A 45 12.64 5.89 -2.59
CA VAL A 45 12.27 4.57 -2.05
C VAL A 45 11.86 4.70 -0.59
N ASP A 46 12.60 5.46 0.22
CA ASP A 46 12.21 5.73 1.62
C ASP A 46 10.83 6.39 1.69
N ALA A 47 10.59 7.37 0.82
CA ALA A 47 9.30 8.05 0.71
C ALA A 47 8.17 7.13 0.24
N ALA A 48 8.44 6.24 -0.72
CA ALA A 48 7.46 5.30 -1.24
C ALA A 48 7.07 4.23 -0.21
N VAL A 49 8.05 3.63 0.49
CA VAL A 49 7.79 2.63 1.55
C VAL A 49 7.06 3.26 2.73
N CYS A 50 7.48 4.46 3.16
CA CYS A 50 6.77 5.23 4.18
C CYS A 50 5.31 5.49 3.78
N ALA A 51 5.07 6.05 2.57
CA ALA A 51 3.72 6.32 2.11
C ALA A 51 2.86 5.03 1.99
N ALA A 52 3.43 3.94 1.47
CA ALA A 52 2.75 2.65 1.37
C ALA A 52 2.35 2.10 2.74
N SER A 53 3.24 2.15 3.72
CA SER A 53 2.93 1.72 5.08
C SER A 53 1.86 2.57 5.76
N VAL A 54 1.84 3.89 5.52
CA VAL A 54 0.76 4.75 6.03
C VAL A 54 -0.57 4.40 5.37
N LEU A 55 -0.61 4.09 4.07
CA LEU A 55 -1.84 3.65 3.39
C LEU A 55 -2.44 2.39 4.00
N ASN A 56 -1.62 1.46 4.49
CA ASN A 56 -2.10 0.25 5.18
C ASN A 56 -2.92 0.58 6.44
N VAL A 57 -2.74 1.78 7.00
CA VAL A 57 -3.47 2.27 8.18
C VAL A 57 -4.61 3.20 7.77
N VAL A 58 -4.36 4.17 6.89
CA VAL A 58 -5.32 5.24 6.57
C VAL A 58 -6.29 4.91 5.44
N GLU A 59 -6.03 3.81 4.73
CA GLU A 59 -6.85 3.28 3.63
C GLU A 59 -6.94 1.74 3.67
N PRO A 60 -7.44 1.16 4.80
CA PRO A 60 -7.27 -0.27 5.11
C PRO A 60 -8.04 -1.21 4.18
N MET A 61 -9.05 -0.72 3.46
CA MET A 61 -9.83 -1.52 2.51
C MET A 61 -9.12 -1.73 1.17
N SER A 62 -8.06 -0.96 0.88
CA SER A 62 -7.39 -0.95 -0.43
C SER A 62 -6.06 -1.69 -0.43
N THR A 63 -5.33 -1.68 0.69
CA THR A 63 -3.99 -2.26 0.81
C THR A 63 -3.66 -2.58 2.27
N GLY A 64 -2.74 -3.51 2.50
CA GLY A 64 -2.38 -3.97 3.84
C GLY A 64 -1.11 -4.81 3.87
N VAL A 65 -0.59 -5.04 5.08
CA VAL A 65 0.62 -5.86 5.31
C VAL A 65 0.40 -7.32 4.92
N GLY A 66 -0.87 -7.75 4.83
CA GLY A 66 -1.29 -9.05 4.33
C GLY A 66 -1.37 -9.15 2.80
N GLY A 67 -0.98 -8.11 2.06
CA GLY A 67 -0.96 -8.11 0.59
C GLY A 67 0.43 -8.35 0.00
N ASP A 68 0.59 -7.89 -1.24
CA ASP A 68 1.78 -8.03 -2.08
C ASP A 68 2.24 -6.66 -2.60
N VAL A 69 3.48 -6.59 -3.09
CA VAL A 69 4.07 -5.36 -3.65
C VAL A 69 4.69 -5.62 -5.01
N PHE A 70 4.49 -4.68 -5.94
CA PHE A 70 5.28 -4.56 -7.15
C PHE A 70 5.92 -3.17 -7.17
N ALA A 71 7.21 -3.11 -7.49
CA ALA A 71 7.92 -1.84 -7.57
C ALA A 71 8.80 -1.79 -8.82
N LEU A 72 8.79 -0.63 -9.49
CA LEU A 72 9.77 -0.27 -10.51
C LEU A 72 10.60 0.87 -9.96
N VAL A 73 11.90 0.64 -9.78
CA VAL A 73 12.83 1.62 -9.23
C VAL A 73 13.80 2.01 -10.34
N TYR A 74 13.78 3.28 -10.73
CA TYR A 74 14.83 3.84 -11.57
C TYR A 74 16.01 4.26 -10.70
N ASP A 75 17.15 3.62 -10.87
CA ASP A 75 18.38 4.02 -10.21
C ASP A 75 19.15 5.01 -11.09
N SER A 76 19.25 6.25 -10.60
CA SER A 76 19.93 7.34 -11.30
C SER A 76 21.45 7.14 -11.42
N LYS A 77 22.05 6.28 -10.59
CA LYS A 77 23.48 5.96 -10.64
C LYS A 77 23.78 4.99 -11.78
N THR A 78 23.03 3.89 -11.86
CA THR A 78 23.21 2.88 -12.91
C THR A 78 22.44 3.17 -14.19
N LYS A 79 21.52 4.14 -14.18
CA LYS A 79 20.63 4.50 -15.30
C LYS A 79 19.70 3.37 -15.74
N ASN A 80 19.44 2.41 -14.85
CA ASN A 80 18.60 1.25 -15.13
C ASN A 80 17.30 1.29 -14.32
N ILE A 81 16.29 0.60 -14.83
CA ILE A 81 15.06 0.30 -14.09
C ILE A 81 15.19 -1.11 -13.56
N GLU A 82 14.99 -1.25 -12.26
CA GLU A 82 14.90 -2.54 -11.58
C GLU A 82 13.47 -2.81 -11.15
N ALA A 83 13.00 -4.03 -11.41
CA ALA A 83 11.69 -4.48 -11.01
C ALA A 83 11.81 -5.40 -9.80
N LEU A 84 11.03 -5.10 -8.75
CA LEU A 84 10.81 -6.01 -7.64
C LEU A 84 9.41 -6.60 -7.76
N ASN A 85 9.35 -7.94 -7.74
CA ASN A 85 8.11 -8.69 -7.61
C ASN A 85 8.05 -9.27 -6.19
N GLY A 86 7.28 -8.63 -5.34
CA GLY A 86 6.94 -9.07 -3.99
C GLY A 86 5.58 -9.75 -3.93
N SER A 87 5.21 -10.54 -4.95
CA SER A 87 3.99 -11.32 -4.96
C SER A 87 4.16 -12.66 -4.24
N GLY A 88 3.21 -12.93 -3.34
CA GLY A 88 3.09 -14.14 -2.58
C GLY A 88 2.80 -15.37 -3.40
N LYS A 89 3.52 -16.46 -3.11
CA LYS A 89 3.20 -17.78 -3.67
C LYS A 89 2.02 -18.40 -2.92
N SER A 90 1.36 -19.37 -3.57
CA SER A 90 0.46 -20.27 -2.87
C SER A 90 1.19 -21.03 -1.76
N SER A 91 0.44 -21.45 -0.73
CA SER A 91 0.98 -22.31 0.30
C SER A 91 1.52 -23.61 -0.30
N ILE A 92 2.61 -24.14 0.27
CA ILE A 92 3.17 -25.43 -0.15
C ILE A 92 2.18 -26.59 0.02
N ARG A 93 1.13 -26.41 0.84
CA ARG A 93 0.05 -27.37 1.05
C ARG A 93 -1.19 -27.11 0.20
N THR A 94 -1.22 -26.06 -0.63
CA THR A 94 -2.36 -25.77 -1.49
C THR A 94 -2.55 -26.91 -2.50
N ASN A 95 -3.75 -27.50 -2.53
CA ASN A 95 -4.15 -28.53 -3.49
C ASN A 95 -5.52 -28.20 -4.09
N ILE A 96 -5.65 -28.35 -5.41
CA ILE A 96 -6.91 -28.15 -6.13
C ILE A 96 -7.98 -29.19 -5.75
N ASP A 97 -7.57 -30.39 -5.34
CA ASP A 97 -8.51 -31.45 -4.95
C ASP A 97 -9.25 -31.12 -3.65
N ASP A 98 -8.66 -30.30 -2.77
CA ASP A 98 -9.34 -29.83 -1.55
C ASP A 98 -10.57 -28.98 -1.90
N LEU A 99 -10.47 -28.13 -2.91
CA LEU A 99 -11.60 -27.33 -3.42
C LEU A 99 -12.64 -28.20 -4.10
N ARG A 100 -12.21 -29.15 -4.94
CA ARG A 100 -13.10 -30.07 -5.66
C ARG A 100 -13.88 -30.98 -4.72
N ASN A 101 -13.24 -31.48 -3.66
CA ASN A 101 -13.89 -32.32 -2.64
C ASN A 101 -14.94 -31.55 -1.83
N LEU A 102 -14.81 -30.22 -1.74
CA LEU A 102 -15.82 -29.33 -1.18
C LEU A 102 -16.92 -28.96 -2.19
N GLY A 103 -16.87 -29.48 -3.42
CA GLY A 103 -17.84 -29.18 -4.48
C GLY A 103 -17.70 -27.77 -5.06
N MET A 104 -16.50 -27.17 -4.98
CA MET A 104 -16.25 -25.81 -5.46
C MET A 104 -15.70 -25.79 -6.89
N ASP A 105 -16.25 -24.92 -7.72
CA ASP A 105 -15.80 -24.69 -9.10
C ASP A 105 -14.80 -23.51 -9.24
N SER A 106 -14.60 -22.75 -8.16
CA SER A 106 -13.69 -21.60 -8.10
C SER A 106 -13.11 -21.40 -6.70
N ILE A 107 -12.04 -20.62 -6.59
CA ILE A 107 -11.47 -20.24 -5.29
C ILE A 107 -12.47 -19.32 -4.58
N PRO A 108 -12.92 -19.65 -3.36
CA PRO A 108 -13.90 -18.84 -2.63
C PRO A 108 -13.27 -17.54 -2.14
N LEU A 109 -13.93 -16.40 -2.39
CA LEU A 109 -13.52 -15.09 -1.86
C LEU A 109 -14.22 -14.76 -0.54
N GLU A 110 -15.33 -15.43 -0.23
CA GLU A 110 -16.17 -15.19 0.95
C GLU A 110 -16.58 -16.51 1.61
N GLY A 111 -17.12 -16.42 2.83
CA GLY A 111 -17.63 -17.57 3.58
C GLY A 111 -16.55 -18.38 4.32
N PRO A 112 -16.91 -19.54 4.90
CA PRO A 112 -16.05 -20.27 5.85
C PRO A 112 -14.76 -20.83 5.24
N TYR A 113 -14.68 -20.90 3.91
CA TYR A 113 -13.51 -21.43 3.19
C TYR A 113 -12.70 -20.35 2.47
N SER A 114 -13.04 -19.05 2.62
CA SER A 114 -12.35 -17.95 1.94
C SER A 114 -10.85 -17.87 2.26
N GLY A 115 -10.42 -18.44 3.39
CA GLY A 115 -8.99 -18.58 3.73
C GLY A 115 -8.18 -19.36 2.69
N MET A 116 -8.83 -20.17 1.83
CA MET A 116 -8.17 -20.84 0.70
C MET A 116 -7.74 -19.87 -0.41
N SER A 117 -8.23 -18.63 -0.42
CA SER A 117 -7.79 -17.58 -1.34
C SER A 117 -6.50 -16.85 -0.91
N VAL A 118 -6.02 -17.11 0.31
CA VAL A 118 -4.88 -16.39 0.89
C VAL A 118 -3.55 -17.01 0.44
N SER A 119 -2.72 -16.23 -0.28
CA SER A 119 -1.32 -16.53 -0.57
C SER A 119 -0.41 -16.08 0.58
N VAL A 120 0.88 -16.45 0.54
CA VAL A 120 1.88 -15.98 1.51
C VAL A 120 2.12 -14.48 1.28
N PRO A 121 1.76 -13.56 2.20
CA PRO A 121 1.90 -12.12 1.95
C PRO A 121 3.35 -11.69 1.66
N GLY A 122 3.59 -11.03 0.53
CA GLY A 122 4.93 -10.57 0.13
C GLY A 122 5.24 -9.10 0.46
N CYS A 123 4.26 -8.33 0.93
CA CYS A 123 4.37 -6.88 1.11
C CYS A 123 5.53 -6.44 2.03
N VAL A 124 5.60 -6.97 3.26
CA VAL A 124 6.61 -6.54 4.25
C VAL A 124 8.02 -6.96 3.84
N ASP A 125 8.17 -8.17 3.28
CA ASP A 125 9.45 -8.65 2.75
C ASP A 125 9.93 -7.77 1.58
N ALA A 126 9.02 -7.38 0.68
CA ALA A 126 9.34 -6.48 -0.41
C ALA A 126 9.79 -5.09 0.09
N TRP A 127 9.15 -4.53 1.12
CA TRP A 127 9.59 -3.27 1.73
C TRP A 127 10.99 -3.38 2.33
N ASP A 128 11.29 -4.48 3.03
CA ASP A 128 12.63 -4.73 3.58
C ASP A 128 13.69 -4.85 2.47
N GLN A 129 13.39 -5.59 1.41
CA GLN A 129 14.28 -5.71 0.24
C GLN A 129 14.53 -4.36 -0.44
N LEU A 130 13.49 -3.54 -0.63
CA LEU A 130 13.60 -2.19 -1.20
C LEU A 130 14.48 -1.30 -0.33
N GLN A 131 14.25 -1.28 0.99
CA GLN A 131 15.03 -0.46 1.90
C GLN A 131 16.49 -0.92 1.98
N LYS A 132 16.76 -2.22 2.08
CA LYS A 132 18.12 -2.76 2.08
C LYS A 132 18.90 -2.43 0.82
N LYS A 133 18.23 -2.44 -0.34
CA LYS A 133 18.90 -2.25 -1.63
C LYS A 133 19.05 -0.78 -2.01
N PHE A 134 18.01 0.02 -1.78
CA PHE A 134 17.94 1.40 -2.28
C PHE A 134 17.75 2.45 -1.19
N GLY A 135 17.25 2.09 0.00
CA GLY A 135 16.90 3.05 1.05
C GLY A 135 18.10 3.78 1.64
N VAL A 136 17.86 5.00 2.13
CA VAL A 136 18.80 5.72 3.01
C VAL A 136 18.50 5.39 4.48
N PHE A 137 17.21 5.21 4.80
CA PHE A 137 16.76 4.92 6.15
C PHE A 137 16.51 3.42 6.35
N SER A 138 16.61 2.99 7.60
CA SER A 138 16.22 1.65 8.00
C SER A 138 14.70 1.45 7.92
N LEU A 139 14.25 0.20 7.82
CA LEU A 139 12.83 -0.11 7.72
C LEU A 139 12.05 0.38 8.95
N ASP A 140 12.59 0.23 10.16
CA ASP A 140 11.99 0.72 11.39
C ASP A 140 11.77 2.24 11.36
N THR A 141 12.69 3.00 10.75
CA THR A 141 12.56 4.47 10.63
C THR A 141 11.42 4.86 9.69
N VAL A 142 11.31 4.23 8.52
CA VAL A 142 10.26 4.58 7.55
C VAL A 142 8.86 4.13 7.97
N LEU A 143 8.75 3.16 8.87
CA LEU A 143 7.49 2.70 9.42
C LEU A 143 6.96 3.56 10.58
N VAL A 144 7.78 4.44 11.17
CA VAL A 144 7.37 5.30 12.31
C VAL A 144 6.07 6.06 12.05
N PRO A 145 5.84 6.72 10.90
CA PRO A 145 4.59 7.44 10.67
C PRO A 145 3.35 6.53 10.64
N ALA A 146 3.47 5.31 10.09
CA ALA A 146 2.37 4.35 10.09
C ALA A 146 2.06 3.87 11.53
N ILE A 147 3.10 3.60 12.32
CA ILE A 147 2.97 3.25 13.73
C ILE A 147 2.25 4.36 14.49
N ASP A 148 2.67 5.62 14.33
CA ASP A 148 2.05 6.77 14.98
C ASP A 148 0.55 6.89 14.63
N TYR A 149 0.19 6.86 13.35
CA TYR A 149 -1.22 6.90 12.93
C TYR A 149 -2.03 5.72 13.47
N SER A 150 -1.43 4.52 13.58
CA SER A 150 -2.12 3.35 14.13
C SER A 150 -2.36 3.45 15.64
N GLN A 151 -1.45 4.09 16.39
CA GLN A 151 -1.53 4.20 17.84
C GLN A 151 -2.37 5.39 18.29
N ASN A 152 -2.23 6.53 17.60
CA ASN A 152 -2.82 7.80 17.98
C ASN A 152 -4.06 8.16 17.16
N GLY A 153 -4.35 7.38 16.10
CA GLY A 153 -5.50 7.57 15.23
C GLY A 153 -5.33 8.68 14.22
N PHE A 154 -6.35 8.87 13.39
CA PHE A 154 -6.41 9.86 12.33
C PHE A 154 -7.87 10.17 11.97
N GLY A 155 -8.10 11.29 11.26
CA GLY A 155 -9.43 11.60 10.72
C GLY A 155 -9.75 10.70 9.53
N VAL A 156 -10.80 9.86 9.64
CA VAL A 156 -11.23 8.96 8.57
C VAL A 156 -11.75 9.76 7.39
N SER A 157 -11.14 9.58 6.22
CA SER A 157 -11.59 10.24 5.00
C SER A 157 -12.98 9.74 4.62
N GLU A 158 -13.78 10.58 3.98
CA GLU A 158 -15.14 10.18 3.67
C GLU A 158 -15.25 9.09 2.58
N ILE A 159 -14.23 8.91 1.74
CA ILE A 159 -14.15 7.77 0.82
C ILE A 159 -13.91 6.49 1.63
N THR A 160 -12.94 6.52 2.54
CA THR A 160 -12.65 5.41 3.46
C THR A 160 -13.89 5.06 4.29
N ALA A 161 -14.58 6.04 4.87
CA ALA A 161 -15.80 5.82 5.65
C ALA A 161 -16.93 5.18 4.84
N ASN A 162 -17.07 5.55 3.57
CA ASN A 162 -18.06 4.94 2.68
C ASN A 162 -17.71 3.48 2.38
N TYR A 163 -16.45 3.17 2.04
CA TYR A 163 -16.01 1.79 1.79
C TYR A 163 -16.13 0.92 3.03
N TRP A 164 -15.76 1.45 4.19
CA TRP A 164 -15.86 0.72 5.45
C TRP A 164 -17.31 0.33 5.75
N LYS A 165 -18.25 1.28 5.58
CA LYS A 165 -19.69 1.04 5.84
C LYS A 165 -20.30 -0.03 4.93
N ILE A 166 -19.80 -0.23 3.70
CA ILE A 166 -20.34 -1.24 2.78
C ILE A 166 -19.68 -2.61 2.96
N SER A 167 -18.60 -2.70 3.74
CA SER A 167 -17.86 -3.94 4.01
C SER A 167 -18.22 -4.57 5.36
N GLU A 168 -19.02 -3.90 6.17
CA GLU A 168 -19.68 -4.40 7.38
C GLU A 168 -21.17 -4.69 7.10
#